data_AF-A0A953R8Y2-F1
#
_entry.id   AF-A0A953R8Y2-F1
#
_cell.length_a   1.000
_cell.length_b   1.000
_cell.length_c   1.000
_cell.angle_alpha   90.00
_cell.angle_beta   90.00
_cell.angle_gamma   90.00
#
_symmetry.space_group_name_H-M   'P 1'
#
loop_
_entity.id
_entity.type
_entity.pdbx_description
1 polymer ?
#
loop_
_entity_poly.entity_id
_entity_poly.type
_entity_poly.pdbx_seq_one_letter_code
_entity_poly.pdbx_strand_id
1 'polypeptide(L)'
;MRVRRMRRKACVTVLAATLCLALSCLAADEEAKLLPDGPGKDLVGRICFDCHGAGNFRKARLSRDDWSDQVADMADRGAKGTEAELAAVVEYLTQYFGKDSKINVNTAPLVELKTVLGLTVKESQAVIDYREANGKFQAWQELQKVPGVEGTKLEAKKELIAF
;
A
#
# COMPACT_ATOMS: atom_id res chain seq x y z
N MET A 1 63.42 38.71 2.11
CA MET A 1 62.05 38.95 1.59
C MET A 1 61.18 37.74 1.90
N ARG A 2 60.19 37.86 2.82
CA ARG A 2 59.23 36.79 3.16
C ARG A 2 57.96 36.99 2.34
N VAL A 3 57.68 36.13 1.38
CA VAL A 3 56.44 36.18 0.59
C VAL A 3 55.34 35.42 1.33
N ARG A 4 54.32 36.16 1.78
CA ARG A 4 53.17 35.68 2.55
C ARG A 4 52.18 35.01 1.59
N ARG A 5 52.15 33.67 1.51
CA ARG A 5 51.12 32.94 0.72
C ARG A 5 49.75 33.06 1.41
N MET A 6 48.84 33.79 0.77
CA MET A 6 47.41 33.86 1.13
C MET A 6 46.77 32.47 1.04
N ARG A 7 46.16 32.01 2.14
CA ARG A 7 45.28 30.83 2.15
C ARG A 7 43.94 31.22 1.50
N ARG A 8 43.65 30.69 0.32
CA ARG A 8 42.31 30.74 -0.27
C ARG A 8 41.39 29.84 0.57
N LYS A 9 40.44 30.43 1.31
CA LYS A 9 39.33 29.69 1.91
C LYS A 9 38.40 29.28 0.77
N ALA A 10 38.44 28.02 0.36
CA ALA A 10 37.44 27.48 -0.53
C ALA A 10 36.10 27.41 0.24
N CYS A 11 35.17 28.27 -0.16
CA CYS A 11 33.79 28.22 0.26
C CYS A 11 33.18 26.99 -0.42
N VAL A 12 32.99 25.89 0.34
CA VAL A 12 32.24 24.72 -0.15
C VAL A 12 30.77 25.07 -0.01
N THR A 13 30.20 25.59 -1.09
CA THR A 13 28.78 25.89 -1.24
C THR A 13 27.98 24.60 -1.45
N VAL A 14 27.08 24.32 -0.50
CA VAL A 14 25.76 23.67 -0.61
C VAL A 14 25.56 22.73 -1.82
N LEU A 15 25.73 21.42 -1.59
CA LEU A 15 25.29 20.36 -2.52
C LEU A 15 24.50 19.26 -1.76
N ALA A 16 23.60 19.65 -0.86
CA ALA A 16 22.85 18.71 -0.01
C ALA A 16 21.33 18.70 -0.26
N ALA A 17 20.79 19.62 -1.08
CA ALA A 17 19.34 19.80 -1.21
C ALA A 17 18.69 18.99 -2.35
N THR A 18 19.46 18.46 -3.31
CA THR A 18 18.91 17.73 -4.47
C THR A 18 18.73 16.23 -4.23
N LEU A 19 19.38 15.65 -3.22
CA LEU A 19 19.32 14.21 -2.95
C LEU A 19 18.05 13.80 -2.18
N CYS A 20 17.45 14.71 -1.40
CA CYS A 20 16.26 14.40 -0.61
C CYS A 20 14.98 14.25 -1.45
N LEU A 21 14.82 15.04 -2.53
CA LEU A 21 13.58 15.02 -3.32
C LEU A 21 13.41 13.73 -4.13
N ALA A 22 14.51 13.14 -4.61
CA ALA A 22 14.51 11.89 -5.36
C ALA A 22 14.19 10.65 -4.48
N LEU A 23 14.46 10.72 -3.18
CA LEU A 23 14.20 9.59 -2.27
C LEU A 23 12.72 9.52 -1.85
N SER A 24 12.05 10.66 -1.75
CA SER A 24 10.64 10.75 -1.37
C SER A 24 9.68 10.23 -2.45
N CYS A 25 9.97 10.48 -3.74
CA CYS A 25 9.12 9.99 -4.83
C CYS A 25 9.14 8.46 -4.96
N LEU A 26 10.29 7.82 -4.74
CA LEU A 26 10.41 6.35 -4.76
C LEU A 26 9.52 5.67 -3.71
N ALA A 27 9.38 6.26 -2.52
CA ALA A 27 8.59 5.67 -1.45
C ALA A 27 7.07 5.71 -1.72
N ALA A 28 6.56 6.80 -2.31
CA ALA A 28 5.15 6.92 -2.67
C ALA A 28 4.76 5.94 -3.80
N ASP A 29 5.65 5.77 -4.78
CA ASP A 29 5.45 4.83 -5.89
C ASP A 29 5.41 3.37 -5.41
N GLU A 30 6.25 3.00 -4.44
CA GLU A 30 6.22 1.66 -3.83
C GLU A 30 4.91 1.40 -3.08
N GLU A 31 4.40 2.37 -2.32
CA GLU A 31 3.15 2.21 -1.57
C GLU A 31 1.94 2.13 -2.51
N ALA A 32 1.94 2.91 -3.61
CA ALA A 32 0.90 2.89 -4.62
C ALA A 32 0.85 1.56 -5.40
N LYS A 33 1.99 0.91 -5.64
CA LYS A 33 2.04 -0.45 -6.26
C LYS A 33 1.31 -1.49 -5.43
N LEU A 34 1.20 -1.26 -4.13
CA LEU A 34 0.55 -2.19 -3.22
C LEU A 34 -0.98 -2.00 -3.13
N LEU A 35 -1.52 -0.98 -3.80
CA LEU A 35 -2.95 -0.72 -3.89
C LEU A 35 -3.58 -1.42 -5.11
N PRO A 36 -4.78 -2.02 -4.99
CA PRO A 36 -5.50 -2.59 -6.12
C PRO A 36 -5.72 -1.58 -7.26
N ASP A 37 -5.52 -2.02 -8.50
CA ASP A 37 -5.75 -1.15 -9.66
C ASP A 37 -7.25 -0.86 -9.85
N GLY A 38 -7.58 0.41 -10.08
CA GLY A 38 -8.96 0.85 -10.31
C GLY A 38 -9.15 2.37 -10.29
N PRO A 39 -10.34 2.84 -10.70
CA PRO A 39 -10.71 4.25 -10.61
C PRO A 39 -10.57 4.78 -9.18
N GLY A 40 -9.85 5.89 -9.00
CA GLY A 40 -9.63 6.49 -7.69
C GLY A 40 -8.31 6.12 -7.01
N LYS A 41 -7.57 5.11 -7.51
CA LYS A 41 -6.24 4.75 -6.98
C LYS A 41 -5.28 5.94 -6.94
N ASP A 42 -5.19 6.70 -8.02
CA ASP A 42 -4.30 7.87 -8.11
C ASP A 42 -4.71 8.98 -7.12
N LEU A 43 -6.02 9.11 -6.84
CA LEU A 43 -6.52 10.05 -5.85
C LEU A 43 -6.09 9.64 -4.43
N VAL A 44 -6.19 8.35 -4.08
CA VAL A 44 -5.67 7.84 -2.80
C VAL A 44 -4.19 8.11 -2.66
N GLY A 45 -3.40 7.79 -3.70
CA GLY A 45 -1.96 8.04 -3.69
C GLY A 45 -1.62 9.50 -3.46
N ARG A 46 -2.29 10.40 -4.17
CA ARG A 46 -2.05 11.85 -4.08
C ARG A 46 -2.55 12.47 -2.76
N ILE A 47 -3.73 12.08 -2.28
CA ILE A 47 -4.40 12.74 -1.16
C ILE A 47 -3.92 12.17 0.18
N CYS A 48 -3.72 10.86 0.28
CA CYS A 48 -3.45 10.20 1.56
C CYS A 48 -1.95 10.13 1.90
N PHE A 49 -1.07 9.99 0.91
CA PHE A 49 0.35 9.68 1.17
C PHE A 49 1.22 10.88 1.55
N ASP A 50 0.66 12.09 1.51
CA ASP A 50 1.33 13.31 2.00
C ASP A 50 1.55 13.28 3.53
N CYS A 51 0.78 12.48 4.28
CA CYS A 51 0.85 12.42 5.74
C CYS A 51 1.12 11.01 6.29
N HIS A 52 0.59 9.94 5.67
CA HIS A 52 0.85 8.57 6.09
C HIS A 52 0.79 7.56 4.92
N GLY A 53 1.49 6.43 5.05
CA GLY A 53 1.40 5.34 4.07
C GLY A 53 0.07 4.57 4.12
N ALA A 54 -0.09 3.59 3.23
CA ALA A 54 -1.31 2.80 3.09
C ALA A 54 -1.50 1.73 4.16
N GLY A 55 -0.43 1.38 4.90
CA GLY A 55 -0.46 0.29 5.89
C GLY A 55 -1.61 0.36 6.92
N ASN A 56 -2.11 1.56 7.26
CA ASN A 56 -3.22 1.71 8.21
C ASN A 56 -4.59 1.36 7.62
N PHE A 57 -4.89 1.78 6.40
CA PHE A 57 -6.20 1.55 5.80
C PHE A 57 -6.28 0.19 5.10
N ARG A 58 -5.15 -0.36 4.63
CA ARG A 58 -5.12 -1.66 3.94
C ARG A 58 -5.53 -2.84 4.81
N LYS A 59 -5.35 -2.72 6.13
CA LYS A 59 -5.85 -3.71 7.11
C LYS A 59 -7.31 -3.48 7.51
N ALA A 60 -7.90 -2.34 7.17
CA ALA A 60 -9.25 -2.00 7.57
C ALA A 60 -10.25 -2.60 6.57
N ARG A 61 -11.41 -3.03 7.08
CA ARG A 61 -12.51 -3.58 6.29
C ARG A 61 -13.79 -2.92 6.79
N LEU A 62 -14.11 -1.78 6.19
CA LEU A 62 -15.11 -0.86 6.71
C LEU A 62 -16.34 -0.78 5.80
N SER A 63 -17.45 -0.27 6.31
CA SER A 63 -18.57 0.07 5.44
C SER A 63 -18.27 1.35 4.66
N ARG A 64 -19.08 1.65 3.64
CA ARG A 64 -18.96 2.90 2.89
C ARG A 64 -19.09 4.12 3.81
N ASP A 65 -20.04 4.07 4.74
CA ASP A 65 -20.30 5.17 5.68
C ASP A 65 -19.11 5.36 6.63
N ASP A 66 -18.59 4.26 7.19
CA ASP A 66 -17.38 4.30 8.03
C ASP A 66 -16.15 4.86 7.27
N TRP A 67 -16.02 4.54 5.98
CA TRP A 67 -14.97 5.11 5.12
C TRP A 67 -15.17 6.60 4.88
N SER A 68 -16.41 7.01 4.62
CA SER A 68 -16.78 8.41 4.45
C SER A 68 -16.42 9.23 5.69
N ASP A 69 -16.76 8.74 6.88
CA ASP A 69 -16.46 9.41 8.14
C ASP A 69 -14.95 9.56 8.37
N GLN A 70 -14.17 8.52 8.06
CA GLN A 70 -12.71 8.59 8.18
C GLN A 70 -12.09 9.58 7.21
N VAL A 71 -12.48 9.55 5.94
CA VAL A 71 -11.97 10.48 4.93
C VAL A 71 -12.36 11.92 5.26
N ALA A 72 -13.55 12.15 5.82
CA ALA A 72 -13.97 13.46 6.31
C ALA A 72 -13.10 13.95 7.48
N ASP A 73 -12.84 13.12 8.49
CA ASP A 73 -11.92 13.46 9.60
C ASP A 73 -10.51 13.81 9.09
N MET A 74 -10.05 13.15 8.02
CA MET A 74 -8.76 13.46 7.40
C MET A 74 -8.78 14.80 6.65
N ALA A 75 -9.88 15.13 5.98
CA ALA A 75 -10.08 16.42 5.34
C ALA A 75 -10.10 17.56 6.39
N ASP A 76 -10.80 17.36 7.51
CA ASP A 76 -10.86 18.33 8.63
C ASP A 76 -9.47 18.56 9.26
N ARG A 77 -8.59 17.56 9.19
CA ARG A 77 -7.19 17.63 9.65
C ARG A 77 -6.23 18.16 8.60
N GLY A 78 -6.72 18.51 7.40
CA GLY A 78 -5.95 19.19 6.36
C GLY A 78 -5.56 18.36 5.14
N ALA A 79 -6.15 17.17 4.93
CA ALA A 79 -6.00 16.46 3.66
C ALA A 79 -6.57 17.30 2.50
N LYS A 80 -5.85 17.34 1.37
CA LYS A 80 -6.16 18.24 0.26
C LYS A 80 -6.91 17.52 -0.86
N GLY A 81 -8.24 17.62 -0.85
CA GLY A 81 -9.11 17.13 -1.92
C GLY A 81 -10.40 17.93 -2.01
N THR A 82 -10.93 18.08 -3.22
CA THR A 82 -12.29 18.58 -3.45
C THR A 82 -13.32 17.55 -3.00
N GLU A 83 -14.55 17.98 -2.72
CA GLU A 83 -15.64 17.08 -2.32
C GLU A 83 -15.83 15.90 -3.31
N ALA A 84 -15.76 16.17 -4.61
CA ALA A 84 -15.86 15.16 -5.65
C ALA A 84 -14.68 14.15 -5.62
N GLU A 85 -13.46 14.62 -5.34
CA GLU A 85 -12.29 13.74 -5.23
C GLU A 85 -12.36 12.88 -3.96
N LEU A 86 -12.78 13.46 -2.84
CA LEU A 86 -12.96 12.72 -1.58
C LEU A 86 -14.06 11.66 -1.72
N ALA A 87 -15.17 11.98 -2.39
CA ALA A 87 -16.20 11.00 -2.72
C ALA A 87 -15.63 9.84 -3.56
N ALA A 88 -14.82 10.13 -4.58
CA ALA A 88 -14.18 9.10 -5.40
C ALA A 88 -13.17 8.24 -4.59
N VAL A 89 -12.47 8.83 -3.62
CA VAL A 89 -11.63 8.09 -2.67
C VAL A 89 -12.48 7.15 -1.82
N VAL A 90 -13.62 7.59 -1.31
CA VAL A 90 -14.54 6.75 -0.53
C VAL A 90 -15.06 5.57 -1.36
N GLU A 91 -15.42 5.79 -2.61
CA GLU A 91 -15.85 4.70 -3.51
C GLU A 91 -14.73 3.68 -3.72
N TYR A 92 -13.49 4.15 -3.97
CA TYR A 92 -12.34 3.28 -4.12
C TYR A 92 -12.08 2.46 -2.85
N LEU A 93 -12.04 3.11 -1.67
CA LEU A 93 -11.81 2.43 -0.39
C LEU A 93 -12.93 1.42 -0.09
N THR A 94 -14.18 1.74 -0.43
CA THR A 94 -15.31 0.83 -0.27
C THR A 94 -15.20 -0.38 -1.18
N GLN A 95 -14.83 -0.18 -2.45
CA GLN A 95 -14.72 -1.26 -3.42
C GLN A 95 -13.59 -2.25 -3.07
N TYR A 96 -12.44 -1.75 -2.64
CA TYR A 96 -11.21 -2.54 -2.49
C TYR A 96 -10.83 -2.86 -1.03
N PHE A 97 -11.38 -2.13 -0.07
CA PHE A 97 -11.13 -2.29 1.36
C PHE A 97 -12.45 -2.25 2.17
N GLY A 98 -13.58 -2.56 1.53
CA GLY A 98 -14.88 -2.74 2.18
C GLY A 98 -14.98 -4.04 2.97
N LYS A 99 -16.05 -4.22 3.76
CA LYS A 99 -16.28 -5.45 4.57
C LYS A 99 -16.20 -6.75 3.74
N ASP A 100 -16.73 -6.71 2.53
CA ASP A 100 -16.81 -7.87 1.62
C ASP A 100 -15.86 -7.76 0.42
N SER A 101 -14.90 -6.82 0.46
CA SER A 101 -13.97 -6.63 -0.66
C SER A 101 -13.03 -7.83 -0.82
N LYS A 102 -12.86 -8.28 -2.06
CA LYS A 102 -11.90 -9.34 -2.39
C LYS A 102 -10.47 -8.84 -2.25
N ILE A 103 -9.57 -9.74 -1.86
CA ILE A 103 -8.13 -9.49 -1.88
C ILE A 103 -7.47 -10.25 -3.03
N ASN A 104 -6.55 -9.59 -3.72
CA ASN A 104 -5.78 -10.24 -4.78
C ASN A 104 -4.60 -11.01 -4.15
N VAL A 105 -4.62 -12.34 -4.20
CA VAL A 105 -3.56 -13.18 -3.60
C VAL A 105 -2.21 -13.05 -4.31
N ASN A 106 -2.17 -12.51 -5.52
CA ASN A 106 -0.95 -12.26 -6.28
C ASN A 106 -0.25 -10.94 -5.91
N THR A 107 -0.95 -10.01 -5.27
CA THR A 107 -0.37 -8.70 -4.89
C THR A 107 -0.54 -8.37 -3.41
N ALA A 108 -1.45 -9.03 -2.69
CA ALA A 108 -1.70 -8.78 -1.29
C ALA A 108 -0.42 -9.00 -0.45
N PRO A 109 -0.12 -8.11 0.50
CA PRO A 109 0.99 -8.23 1.41
C PRO A 109 0.61 -9.18 2.55
N LEU A 110 1.62 -9.54 3.35
CA LEU A 110 1.47 -10.43 4.49
C LEU A 110 0.32 -10.00 5.42
N VAL A 111 0.21 -8.70 5.73
CA VAL A 111 -0.82 -8.22 6.67
C VAL A 111 -2.25 -8.42 6.14
N GLU A 112 -2.48 -8.26 4.84
CA GLU A 112 -3.82 -8.43 4.25
C GLU A 112 -4.20 -9.91 4.16
N LEU A 113 -3.24 -10.77 3.78
CA LEU A 113 -3.43 -12.22 3.78
C LEU A 113 -3.82 -12.73 5.17
N LYS A 114 -3.17 -12.23 6.22
CA LYS A 114 -3.52 -12.56 7.61
C LYS A 114 -4.91 -12.07 7.99
N THR A 115 -5.19 -10.78 7.79
CA THR A 115 -6.41 -10.15 8.30
C THR A 115 -7.65 -10.64 7.57
N VAL A 116 -7.59 -10.82 6.24
CA VAL A 116 -8.77 -11.16 5.44
C VAL A 116 -8.98 -12.66 5.31
N LEU A 117 -7.90 -13.41 5.08
CA LEU A 117 -8.00 -14.87 4.89
C LEU A 117 -7.80 -15.65 6.20
N GLY A 118 -7.51 -14.97 7.31
CA GLY A 118 -7.31 -15.61 8.61
C GLY A 118 -6.05 -16.48 8.67
N LEU A 119 -5.07 -16.21 7.81
CA LEU A 119 -3.82 -16.94 7.77
C LEU A 119 -2.91 -16.53 8.92
N THR A 120 -2.09 -17.45 9.40
CA THR A 120 -0.97 -17.15 10.29
C THR A 120 0.12 -16.40 9.52
N VAL A 121 1.11 -15.86 10.26
CA VAL A 121 2.31 -15.25 9.65
C VAL A 121 3.02 -16.25 8.72
N LYS A 122 3.20 -17.49 9.18
CA LYS A 122 3.88 -18.55 8.42
C LYS A 122 3.10 -18.95 7.18
N GLU A 123 1.78 -19.11 7.28
CA GLU A 123 0.92 -19.41 6.12
C GLU A 123 0.92 -18.28 5.09
N SER A 124 0.83 -17.03 5.57
CA SER A 124 0.85 -15.86 4.68
C SER A 124 2.19 -15.72 3.95
N GLN A 125 3.30 -15.97 4.65
CA GLN A 125 4.62 -15.97 4.03
C GLN A 125 4.75 -17.10 3.01
N ALA A 126 4.23 -18.30 3.31
CA ALA A 126 4.23 -19.41 2.36
C ALA A 126 3.49 -19.07 1.06
N VAL A 127 2.36 -18.34 1.12
CA VAL A 127 1.65 -17.86 -0.08
C VAL A 127 2.50 -16.89 -0.90
N ILE A 128 3.19 -15.96 -0.24
CA ILE A 128 4.07 -14.98 -0.89
C ILE A 128 5.27 -15.69 -1.55
N ASP A 129 5.97 -16.54 -0.80
CA ASP A 129 7.12 -17.30 -1.30
C ASP A 129 6.70 -18.17 -2.50
N TYR A 130 5.51 -18.77 -2.43
CA TYR A 130 5.01 -19.61 -3.50
C TYR A 130 4.75 -18.82 -4.78
N ARG A 131 4.07 -17.65 -4.73
CA ARG A 131 3.82 -16.84 -5.94
C ARG A 131 5.09 -16.24 -6.53
N GLU A 132 6.10 -15.98 -5.70
CA GLU A 132 7.39 -15.50 -6.16
C GLU A 132 8.21 -16.59 -6.86
N ALA A 133 8.19 -17.83 -6.32
CA ALA A 133 8.93 -18.95 -6.89
C ALA A 133 8.23 -19.62 -8.09
N ASN A 134 6.90 -19.64 -8.12
CA ASN A 134 6.11 -20.40 -9.10
C ASN A 134 5.33 -19.53 -10.08
N GLY A 135 5.34 -18.20 -9.89
CA GLY A 135 4.53 -17.27 -10.64
C GLY A 135 3.14 -17.05 -10.03
N LYS A 136 2.37 -16.16 -10.65
CA LYS A 136 1.04 -15.76 -10.19
C LYS A 136 0.06 -16.93 -10.20
N PHE A 137 -0.70 -17.09 -9.12
CA PHE A 137 -1.85 -17.98 -9.06
C PHE A 137 -2.88 -17.58 -10.12
N GLN A 138 -3.34 -18.55 -10.90
CA GLN A 138 -4.41 -18.35 -11.90
C GLN A 138 -5.77 -18.80 -11.40
N ALA A 139 -5.78 -19.70 -10.41
CA ALA A 139 -7.00 -20.29 -9.91
C ALA A 139 -6.88 -20.72 -8.44
N TRP A 140 -8.05 -20.84 -7.82
CA TRP A 140 -8.24 -21.28 -6.44
C TRP A 140 -7.49 -22.58 -6.09
N GLN A 141 -7.53 -23.56 -6.99
CA GLN A 141 -6.91 -24.87 -6.81
C GLN A 141 -5.38 -24.80 -6.65
N GLU A 142 -4.74 -23.73 -7.14
CA GLU A 142 -3.30 -23.55 -7.01
C GLU A 142 -2.89 -23.11 -5.61
N LEU A 143 -3.77 -22.41 -4.88
CA LEU A 143 -3.53 -22.04 -3.48
C LEU A 143 -3.46 -23.27 -2.57
N GLN A 144 -4.12 -24.37 -2.94
CA GLN A 144 -4.05 -25.64 -2.21
C GLN A 144 -2.69 -26.33 -2.33
N LYS A 145 -1.84 -25.88 -3.28
CA LYS A 145 -0.48 -26.41 -3.47
C LYS A 145 0.55 -25.72 -2.56
N VAL A 146 0.16 -24.65 -1.87
CA VAL A 146 1.07 -23.89 -1.01
C VAL A 146 1.42 -24.72 0.23
N PRO A 147 2.71 -25.10 0.42
CA PRO A 147 3.10 -25.95 1.55
C PRO A 147 2.81 -25.28 2.90
N GLY A 148 2.15 -26.03 3.79
CA GLY A 148 1.87 -25.57 5.15
C GLY A 148 0.68 -24.61 5.28
N VAL A 149 -0.08 -24.36 4.20
CA VAL A 149 -1.35 -23.64 4.26
C VAL A 149 -2.52 -24.61 4.30
N GLU A 150 -3.40 -24.44 5.30
CA GLU A 150 -4.58 -25.28 5.42
C GLU A 150 -5.64 -24.92 4.37
N GLY A 151 -5.89 -25.83 3.43
CA GLY A 151 -6.85 -25.61 2.35
C GLY A 151 -8.28 -25.32 2.81
N THR A 152 -8.69 -25.84 3.98
CA THR A 152 -10.03 -25.61 4.57
C THR A 152 -10.24 -24.16 5.01
N LYS A 153 -9.21 -23.50 5.57
CA LYS A 153 -9.28 -22.08 5.96
C LYS A 153 -9.50 -21.19 4.74
N LEU A 154 -8.72 -21.46 3.70
CA LEU A 154 -8.81 -20.70 2.47
C LEU A 154 -10.17 -20.96 1.77
N GLU A 155 -10.72 -22.20 1.79
CA GLU A 155 -12.01 -22.50 1.12
C GLU A 155 -13.15 -21.72 1.77
N ALA A 156 -13.15 -21.59 3.09
CA ALA A 156 -14.11 -20.75 3.82
C ALA A 156 -14.03 -19.26 3.47
N LYS A 157 -12.97 -18.83 2.78
CA LYS A 157 -12.70 -17.44 2.37
C LYS A 157 -12.61 -17.26 0.86
N LYS A 158 -12.98 -18.29 0.08
CA LYS A 158 -12.86 -18.31 -1.37
C LYS A 158 -13.55 -17.14 -2.07
N GLU A 159 -14.71 -16.73 -1.57
CA GLU A 159 -15.44 -15.58 -2.12
C GLU A 159 -14.71 -14.25 -1.94
N LEU A 160 -13.76 -14.18 -1.00
CA LEU A 160 -12.91 -13.01 -0.74
C LEU A 160 -11.59 -13.06 -1.51
N ILE A 161 -11.37 -14.06 -2.37
CA ILE A 161 -10.12 -14.23 -3.11
C ILE A 161 -10.29 -13.75 -4.56
N ALA A 162 -9.34 -12.95 -5.01
CA ALA A 162 -9.13 -12.52 -6.38
C ALA A 162 -7.71 -12.89 -6.83
N PHE A 163 -7.48 -12.90 -8.15
CA PHE A 163 -6.21 -13.26 -8.80
C PHE A 163 -5.71 -12.12 -9.67
#